data_AF-A0A4R6NC31-F1
#
_entry.id   AF-A0A4R6NC31-F1
#
_cell.length_a   1.000
_cell.length_b   1.000
_cell.length_c   1.000
_cell.angle_alpha   90.00
_cell.angle_beta   90.00
_cell.angle_gamma   90.00
#
_symmetry.space_group_name_H-M   'P 1'
#
loop_
_entity.id
_entity.type
_entity.pdbx_description
1 polymer ?
#
loop_
_entity_poly.entity_id
_entity_poly.type
_entity_poly.pdbx_seq_one_letter_code
_entity_poly.pdbx_strand_id
1 'polypeptide(L)'
;MYLLIEHNRTTKETHWTEFSDYAAAQLACLQKEQSYFHAHRPEMEVVVFEANSIEDLKRTHSRYFVAEGQKDNAKDALVAIGLIGLAIYLLNKK
;
A
#
# COMPACT_ATOMS: atom_id res chain seq x y z
N MET A 1 1.43 -20.83 1.61
CA MET A 1 0.58 -19.65 1.83
C MET A 1 0.41 -18.95 0.50
N TYR A 2 -0.77 -18.39 0.23
CA TYR A 2 -1.03 -17.65 -1.00
C TYR A 2 -1.25 -16.18 -0.68
N LEU A 3 -0.56 -15.29 -1.38
CA LEU A 3 -0.66 -13.85 -1.19
C LEU A 3 -1.25 -13.22 -2.44
N LEU A 4 -2.37 -12.55 -2.27
CA LEU A 4 -2.95 -11.68 -3.28
C LEU A 4 -2.32 -10.30 -3.12
N ILE A 5 -1.67 -9.80 -4.17
CA ILE A 5 -1.03 -8.49 -4.22
C ILE A 5 -1.84 -7.58 -5.14
N GLU A 6 -2.25 -6.43 -4.64
CA GLU A 6 -2.87 -5.33 -5.38
C GLU A 6 -1.87 -4.18 -5.46
N HIS A 7 -1.26 -3.97 -6.62
CA HIS A 7 -0.20 -2.99 -6.84
C HIS A 7 -0.63 -1.90 -7.82
N ASN A 8 -0.47 -0.65 -7.43
CA ASN A 8 -0.66 0.48 -8.33
C ASN A 8 0.66 0.81 -9.02
N ARG A 9 0.74 0.62 -10.35
CA ARG A 9 1.96 0.86 -11.13
C ARG A 9 2.38 2.33 -11.17
N THR A 10 1.44 3.25 -10.95
CA THR A 10 1.67 4.70 -10.96
C THR A 10 2.11 5.22 -9.59
N THR A 11 1.33 4.96 -8.54
CA THR A 11 1.60 5.45 -7.18
C THR A 11 2.60 4.57 -6.42
N LYS A 12 2.88 3.37 -6.94
CA LYS A 12 3.69 2.32 -6.29
C LYS A 12 3.11 1.80 -4.97
N GLU A 13 1.86 2.16 -4.65
CA GLU A 13 1.17 1.62 -3.49
C GLU A 13 0.86 0.14 -3.68
N THR A 14 1.09 -0.64 -2.63
CA THR A 14 0.82 -2.07 -2.62
C THR A 14 -0.01 -2.43 -1.41
N HIS A 15 -1.09 -3.17 -1.65
CA HIS A 15 -1.85 -3.85 -0.62
C HIS A 15 -1.71 -5.35 -0.84
N TRP A 16 -1.72 -6.11 0.25
CA TRP A 16 -1.66 -7.56 0.17
C TRP A 16 -2.62 -8.20 1.15
N THR A 17 -3.15 -9.36 0.76
CA THR A 17 -4.06 -10.17 1.58
C THR A 17 -3.61 -11.62 1.53
N GLU A 18 -3.59 -12.27 2.68
CA GLU A 18 -3.18 -13.67 2.82
C GLU A 18 -4.36 -14.63 2.69
N PHE A 19 -4.12 -15.76 2.02
CA PHE A 19 -5.07 -16.85 1.82
C PHE A 19 -4.40 -18.19 2.16
N SER A 20 -5.18 -19.05 2.81
CA SER A 20 -4.80 -20.44 3.09
C SER A 20 -5.00 -21.38 1.90
N ASP A 21 -5.85 -21.00 0.94
CA ASP A 21 -6.23 -21.80 -0.22
C ASP A 21 -5.99 -21.04 -1.53
N TYR A 22 -5.43 -21.75 -2.52
CA TYR A 22 -5.11 -21.19 -3.83
C TYR A 22 -6.36 -20.81 -4.61
N ALA A 23 -7.39 -21.66 -4.57
CA ALA A 23 -8.61 -21.40 -5.34
C ALA A 23 -9.32 -20.15 -4.82
N ALA A 24 -9.35 -19.95 -3.50
CA ALA A 24 -9.84 -18.72 -2.88
C ALA A 24 -9.03 -17.48 -3.31
N ALA A 25 -7.69 -17.56 -3.31
CA ALA A 25 -6.82 -16.47 -3.74
C ALA A 25 -7.01 -16.12 -5.22
N GLN A 26 -7.11 -17.13 -6.08
CA GLN A 26 -7.30 -16.95 -7.52
C GLN A 26 -8.68 -16.37 -7.85
N LEU A 27 -9.73 -16.81 -7.15
CA LEU A 27 -11.07 -16.25 -7.29
C LEU A 27 -11.09 -14.77 -6.90
N ALA A 28 -10.48 -14.43 -5.76
CA ALA A 28 -10.36 -13.05 -5.31
C ALA A 28 -9.56 -12.18 -6.31
N CYS A 29 -8.50 -12.74 -6.90
CA CYS A 29 -7.73 -12.08 -7.96
C CYS A 29 -8.61 -11.69 -9.15
N LEU A 30 -9.35 -12.64 -9.70
CA LEU A 30 -10.22 -12.42 -10.85
C LEU A 30 -11.32 -11.38 -10.55
N GLN A 31 -11.91 -11.44 -9.35
CA GLN A 31 -12.91 -10.46 -8.91
C GLN A 31 -12.33 -9.05 -8.84
N LYS A 32 -11.11 -8.89 -8.34
CA LYS A 32 -10.42 -7.60 -8.25
C LYS A 32 -10.02 -7.08 -9.63
N GLU A 33 -9.45 -7.93 -10.49
CA GLU A 33 -9.13 -7.57 -11.88
C GLU A 33 -10.37 -7.09 -12.62
N GLN A 34 -11.48 -7.81 -12.51
CA GLN A 34 -12.76 -7.42 -13.11
C GLN A 34 -13.26 -6.09 -12.55
N SER A 35 -13.18 -5.89 -11.23
CA SER A 35 -13.56 -4.63 -10.58
C SER A 35 -12.73 -3.46 -11.10
N TYR A 36 -11.41 -3.61 -11.21
CA TYR A 36 -10.52 -2.56 -11.71
C TYR A 36 -10.69 -2.28 -13.20
N PHE A 37 -10.96 -3.32 -13.99
CA PHE A 37 -11.31 -3.17 -15.39
C PHE A 37 -12.58 -2.32 -15.55
N HIS A 38 -13.66 -2.64 -14.83
CA HIS A 38 -14.90 -1.86 -14.86
C HIS A 38 -14.72 -0.43 -14.34
N ALA A 39 -13.87 -0.24 -13.33
CA ALA A 39 -13.52 1.07 -12.80
C ALA A 39 -12.57 1.88 -13.70
N HIS A 40 -12.16 1.34 -14.86
CA HIS A 40 -11.20 1.97 -15.78
C HIS A 40 -9.89 2.35 -15.08
N ARG A 41 -9.37 1.44 -14.25
CA ARG A 41 -8.12 1.60 -13.50
C ARG A 41 -7.01 0.70 -14.08
N PRO A 42 -6.49 1.00 -15.29
CA PRO A 42 -5.47 0.18 -15.94
C PRO A 42 -4.12 0.23 -15.24
N GLU A 43 -3.92 1.16 -14.30
CA GLU A 43 -2.72 1.25 -13.49
C GLU A 43 -2.63 0.17 -12.41
N MET A 44 -3.75 -0.49 -12.09
CA MET A 44 -3.81 -1.54 -11.07
C MET A 44 -3.35 -2.89 -11.65
N GLU A 45 -2.43 -3.53 -10.94
CA GLU A 45 -1.91 -4.87 -11.20
C GLU A 45 -2.33 -5.76 -10.03
N VAL A 46 -2.99 -6.89 -10.31
CA VAL A 46 -3.40 -7.85 -9.30
C VAL A 46 -2.73 -9.18 -9.60
N VAL A 47 -2.01 -9.75 -8.63
CA VAL A 47 -1.25 -10.99 -8.83
C VAL A 47 -1.33 -11.88 -7.59
N VAL A 48 -1.29 -13.19 -7.79
CA VAL A 48 -1.24 -14.18 -6.72
C VAL A 48 0.13 -14.83 -6.69
N PHE A 49 0.76 -14.87 -5.52
CA PHE A 49 2.01 -15.58 -5.30
C PHE A 49 1.83 -16.70 -4.29
N GLU A 50 2.46 -17.83 -4.57
CA GLU A 50 2.71 -18.87 -3.57
C GLU A 50 4.05 -18.59 -2.89
N ALA A 51 4.04 -18.50 -1.56
CA ALA A 51 5.24 -18.29 -0.78
C ALA A 51 5.16 -19.04 0.56
N ASN A 52 6.33 -19.31 1.14
CA ASN A 52 6.46 -19.86 2.49
C ASN A 52 6.33 -18.77 3.55
N SER A 53 6.78 -17.55 3.26
CA SER A 53 6.73 -16.38 4.13
C SER A 53 6.60 -15.08 3.32
N ILE A 54 6.16 -14.00 3.97
CA ILE A 54 6.11 -12.67 3.33
C ILE A 54 7.53 -12.13 3.09
N GLU A 55 8.48 -12.45 3.96
CA GLU A 55 9.89 -12.06 3.85
C GLU A 55 10.55 -12.65 2.61
N ASP A 56 10.26 -13.92 2.30
CA ASP A 56 10.73 -14.56 1.07
C ASP A 56 10.20 -13.85 -0.18
N LEU A 57 8.93 -13.42 -0.13
CA LEU A 57 8.30 -12.68 -1.21
C LEU A 57 8.90 -11.27 -1.38
N LYS A 58 9.19 -10.57 -0.28
CA LYS A 58 9.88 -9.28 -0.30
C LYS A 58 11.27 -9.37 -0.93
N ARG A 59 12.00 -10.46 -0.65
CA ARG A 59 13.35 -10.69 -1.20
C ARG A 59 13.34 -10.95 -2.70
N THR A 60 12.37 -11.74 -3.16
CA THR A 60 12.30 -12.21 -4.57
C THR A 60 11.52 -11.28 -5.49
N HIS A 61 10.53 -10.57 -4.94
CA HIS A 61 9.60 -9.71 -5.69
C HIS A 61 9.62 -8.28 -5.14
N SER A 62 10.82 -7.76 -4.91
CA SER A 62 11.07 -6.43 -4.31
C SER A 62 10.31 -5.29 -4.98
N ARG A 63 10.00 -5.40 -6.28
CA ARG A 63 9.17 -4.47 -7.05
C ARG A 63 7.85 -4.12 -6.37
N TYR A 64 7.20 -5.07 -5.71
CA TYR A 64 5.91 -4.84 -5.05
C TYR A 64 6.06 -4.26 -3.63
N PHE A 65 7.27 -4.24 -3.06
CA PHE A 65 7.52 -3.85 -1.67
C PHE A 65 8.41 -2.60 -1.55
N VAL A 66 8.65 -1.89 -2.65
CA VAL A 66 9.48 -0.67 -2.69
C VAL A 66 8.91 0.45 -1.80
N ALA A 67 7.58 0.47 -1.60
CA ALA A 67 6.88 1.51 -0.85
C ALA A 67 6.46 1.08 0.57
N GLU A 68 7.12 0.10 1.20
CA GLU A 68 7.00 -0.08 2.66
C GLU A 68 7.63 1.06 3.48
N GLY A 69 8.10 2.12 2.81
CA GLY A 69 8.45 3.40 3.42
C GLY A 69 7.20 4.19 3.81
N GLN A 70 6.87 4.16 5.11
CA GLN A 70 6.25 5.27 5.84
C GLN A 70 4.78 5.61 5.50
N LYS A 71 3.85 4.70 5.80
CA LYS A 71 2.57 5.12 6.39
C LYS A 71 2.76 5.30 7.90
N ASP A 72 3.61 6.23 8.30
CA ASP A 72 3.67 6.68 9.69
C ASP A 72 4.04 8.17 9.73
N ASN A 73 3.13 8.97 10.28
CA ASN A 73 3.38 10.28 10.91
C ASN A 73 3.76 11.50 10.05
N ALA A 74 3.78 11.46 8.71
CA ALA A 74 4.07 12.69 7.94
C ALA A 74 2.94 13.75 8.01
N LYS A 75 1.68 13.32 8.08
CA LYS A 75 0.53 14.25 8.20
C LYS A 75 0.41 14.86 9.60
N ASP A 76 0.71 14.10 10.64
CA ASP A 76 0.67 14.59 12.03
C ASP A 76 1.86 15.49 12.36
N ALA A 77 3.05 15.20 11.82
CA ALA A 77 4.23 16.04 12.00
C ALA A 77 4.06 17.44 11.39
N LEU A 78 3.39 17.55 10.23
CA LEU A 78 3.15 18.85 9.59
C LEU A 78 2.19 19.73 10.39
N VAL A 79 1.15 19.14 10.99
CA VAL A 79 0.20 19.84 11.86
C VAL A 79 0.88 20.31 13.14
N ALA A 80 1.73 19.48 13.75
CA ALA A 80 2.44 19.81 14.98
C ALA A 80 3.43 20.99 14.77
N ILE A 81 4.17 21.02 13.65
CA ILE A 81 5.09 22.12 13.35
C ILE A 81 4.34 23.42 13.08
N GLY A 82 3.21 23.37 12.37
CA GLY A 82 2.39 24.56 12.07
C GLY A 82 1.82 25.24 13.32
N LEU A 83 1.41 24.47 14.33
CA LEU A 83 0.84 25.01 15.57
C LEU A 83 1.90 25.66 16.48
N ILE A 84 3.13 25.11 16.53
CA ILE A 84 4.23 25.70 17.30
C ILE A 84 4.67 27.03 16.67
N GLY A 85 4.77 27.10 15.34
CA GLY A 85 5.11 28.33 14.62
C GLY A 85 4.11 29.46 14.85
N LEU A 86 2.81 29.14 14.86
CA LEU A 86 1.74 30.10 15.13
C LEU A 86 1.78 30.60 16.58
N ALA A 87 2.03 29.71 17.55
CA ALA A 87 2.13 30.09 18.96
C ALA A 87 3.31 31.04 19.24
N ILE A 88 4.48 30.78 18.64
CA ILE A 88 5.66 31.66 18.77
C ILE A 88 5.39 33.03 18.14
N TYR A 89 4.74 33.07 16.97
CA TYR A 89 4.37 34.33 16.32
C TYR A 89 3.41 35.18 17.17
N LEU A 90 2.41 34.54 17.80
CA LEU A 90 1.45 35.23 18.67
C LEU A 90 2.09 35.73 19.97
N LEU A 91 3.07 35.00 20.52
CA LEU A 91 3.82 35.41 21.72
C LEU A 91 4.78 36.58 21.46
N ASN A 92 5.36 36.67 20.26
CA ASN A 92 6.29 37.75 19.87
C ASN A 92 5.59 39.03 19.37
N LYS A 93 4.25 39.05 19.27
CA LYS A 93 3.48 40.22 18.80
C LYS A 93 2.97 41.11 19.95
N LYS A 94 3.69 41.16 21.07
CA LYS A 94 3.44 42.10 22.17
C LYS A 94 4.51 43.19 22.21
#